data_AF-Q3SJJ3-F1
#
_entry.id   AF-Q3SJJ3-F1
#
_cell.length_a   1.000
_cell.length_b   1.000
_cell.length_c   1.000
_cell.angle_alpha   90.00
_cell.angle_beta   90.00
_cell.angle_gamma   90.00
#
_symmetry.space_group_name_H-M   'P 1'
#
loop_
_entity.id
_entity.type
_entity.pdbx_description
1 polymer ?
#
loop_
_entity_poly.entity_id
_entity_poly.type
_entity_poly.pdbx_seq_one_letter_code
_entity_poly.pdbx_strand_id
1 'polypeptide(L)'
;MPTKPLDRLMFVQGGVCFFCKQPLPKAEASVEHLLASANGGGNSDENCVACCKAVNALLGSMSLKEKFQVVLNQKGQFKCPNGAGSAKAAAKPKAPAIAKPKDDKLALVIANLKQRGNSKPRTLKTLTSSVSSLFPKGISEADLAALVQQLQSTGKVTVEGSKVTYAL
;
A
#
# COMPACT_ATOMS: atom_id res chain seq x y z
N MET A 1 -22.42 -27.71 10.30
CA MET A 1 -22.59 -27.31 8.88
C MET A 1 -21.21 -27.24 8.26
N PRO A 2 -20.95 -27.88 7.11
CA PRO A 2 -19.65 -27.77 6.46
C PRO A 2 -19.45 -26.31 6.04
N THR A 3 -18.50 -25.63 6.66
CA THR A 3 -18.08 -24.28 6.26
C THR A 3 -17.59 -24.33 4.82
N LYS A 4 -17.92 -23.31 4.01
CA LYS A 4 -17.42 -23.23 2.63
C LYS A 4 -15.88 -23.33 2.65
N PRO A 5 -15.25 -24.03 1.68
CA PRO A 5 -13.79 -24.23 1.68
C PRO A 5 -13.01 -22.91 1.81
N LEU A 6 -13.48 -21.86 1.14
CA LEU A 6 -12.88 -20.53 1.22
C LEU A 6 -12.94 -19.94 2.64
N ASP A 7 -14.08 -20.03 3.33
CA ASP A 7 -14.22 -19.51 4.68
C ASP A 7 -13.28 -20.24 5.66
N ARG A 8 -13.12 -21.56 5.49
CA ARG A 8 -12.18 -22.37 6.27
C ARG A 8 -10.73 -21.94 6.03
N LEU A 9 -10.31 -21.83 4.76
CA LEU A 9 -8.95 -21.44 4.40
C LEU A 9 -8.63 -20.01 4.88
N MET A 10 -9.56 -19.08 4.72
CA MET A 10 -9.39 -17.71 5.23
C MET A 10 -9.24 -17.68 6.75
N PHE A 11 -10.01 -18.49 7.48
CA PHE A 11 -9.89 -18.60 8.94
C PHE A 11 -8.52 -19.17 9.36
N VAL A 12 -8.12 -20.30 8.77
CA VAL A 12 -6.83 -20.96 9.07
C VAL A 12 -5.64 -20.07 8.71
N GLN A 13 -5.76 -19.26 7.66
CA GLN A 13 -4.72 -18.32 7.24
C GLN A 13 -4.73 -16.99 8.00
N GLY A 14 -5.61 -16.80 8.99
CA GLY A 14 -5.68 -15.54 9.76
C GLY A 14 -6.19 -14.34 8.95
N GLY A 15 -7.00 -14.58 7.93
CA GLY A 15 -7.61 -13.52 7.11
C GLY A 15 -6.63 -12.80 6.18
N VAL A 16 -5.45 -13.36 5.93
CA VAL A 16 -4.47 -12.80 4.99
C VAL A 16 -4.30 -13.67 3.74
N CYS A 17 -3.91 -13.03 2.64
CA CYS A 17 -3.60 -13.71 1.39
C CYS A 17 -2.34 -14.57 1.55
N PHE A 18 -2.39 -15.81 1.04
CA PHE A 18 -1.26 -16.74 1.12
C PHE A 18 0.02 -16.19 0.48
N PHE A 19 -0.09 -15.50 -0.66
CA PHE A 19 1.07 -15.02 -1.43
C PHE A 19 1.58 -13.65 -0.96
N CYS A 20 0.74 -12.62 -0.96
CA CYS A 20 1.19 -11.25 -0.65
C CYS A 20 1.18 -10.90 0.85
N LYS A 21 0.60 -11.77 1.69
CA LYS A 21 0.46 -11.58 3.14
C LYS A 21 -0.32 -10.32 3.57
N GLN A 22 -1.00 -9.64 2.64
CA GLN A 22 -1.89 -8.52 2.93
C GLN A 22 -3.26 -9.02 3.43
N PRO A 23 -4.02 -8.19 4.17
CA PRO A 23 -5.40 -8.49 4.55
C PRO A 23 -6.24 -8.88 3.33
N LEU A 24 -7.00 -9.97 3.45
CA LEU A 24 -7.78 -10.54 2.36
C LEU A 24 -9.28 -10.33 2.63
N PRO A 25 -9.92 -9.31 2.04
CA PRO A 25 -11.36 -9.14 2.17
C PRO A 25 -12.10 -10.26 1.43
N LYS A 26 -13.20 -10.77 2.00
CA LYS A 26 -13.99 -11.87 1.40
C LYS A 26 -14.42 -11.61 -0.04
N ALA A 27 -14.68 -10.35 -0.40
CA ALA A 27 -15.05 -9.97 -1.77
C ALA A 27 -13.93 -10.18 -2.80
N GLU A 28 -12.67 -10.15 -2.37
CA GLU A 28 -11.49 -10.34 -3.24
C GLU A 28 -10.79 -11.67 -2.99
N ALA A 29 -11.33 -12.49 -2.09
CA ALA A 29 -10.81 -13.80 -1.78
C ALA A 29 -11.19 -14.82 -2.87
N SER A 30 -10.23 -15.66 -3.21
CA SER A 30 -10.39 -16.81 -4.10
C SER A 30 -9.66 -18.00 -3.49
N VAL A 31 -10.12 -19.20 -3.82
CA VAL A 31 -9.35 -20.43 -3.60
C VAL A 31 -8.39 -20.57 -4.78
N GLU A 32 -7.13 -20.79 -4.49
CA GLU A 32 -6.10 -21.13 -5.47
C GLU A 32 -5.53 -22.51 -5.16
N HIS A 33 -5.31 -23.29 -6.20
CA HIS A 33 -4.68 -24.61 -6.11
C HIS A 33 -3.18 -24.43 -6.31
N LEU A 34 -2.36 -24.85 -5.33
CA LEU A 34 -0.91 -24.77 -5.45
C LEU A 34 -0.44 -25.59 -6.64
N LEU A 35 -0.83 -26.87 -6.70
CA LEU A 35 -0.80 -27.67 -7.91
C LEU A 35 -2.13 -27.50 -8.65
N ALA A 36 -2.08 -26.90 -9.84
CA ALA A 36 -3.27 -26.69 -10.66
C ALA A 36 -4.00 -28.02 -10.97
N SER A 37 -5.33 -28.01 -10.99
CA SER A 37 -6.12 -29.22 -11.27
C SER A 37 -5.85 -29.81 -12.65
N ALA A 38 -5.56 -28.96 -13.65
CA ALA A 38 -5.13 -29.40 -14.98
C ALA A 38 -3.82 -30.22 -14.95
N ASN A 39 -3.02 -30.07 -13.90
CA ASN A 39 -1.76 -30.78 -13.67
C ASN A 39 -1.91 -31.87 -12.58
N GLY A 40 -3.13 -32.34 -12.30
CA GLY A 40 -3.39 -33.41 -11.34
C GLY A 40 -3.60 -32.96 -9.88
N GLY A 41 -3.75 -31.66 -9.61
CA GLY A 41 -4.01 -31.15 -8.26
C GLY A 41 -5.45 -31.35 -7.78
N GLY A 42 -5.60 -31.96 -6.60
CA GLY A 42 -6.90 -32.16 -5.94
C GLY A 42 -7.45 -30.93 -5.22
N ASN A 43 -8.68 -31.02 -4.72
CA ASN A 43 -9.37 -29.97 -3.97
C ASN A 43 -9.20 -30.09 -2.44
N SER A 44 -8.19 -30.83 -1.98
CA SER A 44 -7.90 -31.00 -0.55
C SER A 44 -7.28 -29.72 0.03
N ASP A 45 -7.52 -29.50 1.33
CA ASP A 45 -6.99 -28.33 2.06
C ASP A 45 -5.45 -28.23 2.02
N GLU A 46 -4.74 -29.34 1.79
CA GLU A 46 -3.28 -29.35 1.63
C GLU A 46 -2.81 -28.71 0.30
N ASN A 47 -3.67 -28.72 -0.73
CA ASN A 47 -3.38 -28.17 -2.05
C ASN A 47 -4.08 -26.82 -2.29
N CYS A 48 -5.05 -26.45 -1.46
CA CYS A 48 -5.83 -25.23 -1.63
C CYS A 48 -5.41 -24.14 -0.64
N VAL A 49 -5.30 -22.91 -1.12
CA VAL A 49 -5.02 -21.73 -0.30
C VAL A 49 -5.99 -20.60 -0.62
N ALA A 50 -6.27 -19.74 0.36
CA ALA A 50 -6.98 -18.49 0.13
C ALA A 50 -6.01 -17.41 -0.37
N CYS A 51 -6.28 -16.83 -1.53
CA CYS A 51 -5.48 -15.76 -2.10
C CYS A 51 -6.35 -14.66 -2.72
N CYS A 52 -5.72 -13.57 -3.16
CA CYS A 52 -6.40 -12.54 -3.92
C CYS A 52 -6.83 -13.06 -5.29
N LYS A 53 -8.05 -12.74 -5.73
CA LYS A 53 -8.56 -13.07 -7.08
C LYS A 53 -7.59 -12.70 -8.20
N ALA A 54 -6.91 -11.57 -8.08
CA ALA A 54 -5.92 -11.12 -9.06
C ALA A 54 -4.69 -12.05 -9.16
N VAL A 55 -4.28 -12.65 -8.04
CA VAL A 55 -3.18 -13.62 -8.01
C VAL A 55 -3.66 -14.94 -8.60
N ASN A 56 -4.87 -15.38 -8.22
CA ASN A 56 -5.47 -16.59 -8.79
C ASN A 56 -5.61 -16.48 -10.31
N ALA A 57 -6.02 -15.33 -10.84
CA ALA A 57 -6.14 -15.12 -12.29
C ALA A 57 -4.80 -15.23 -13.03
N LEU A 58 -3.67 -14.95 -12.37
CA LEU A 58 -2.34 -15.09 -12.95
C LEU A 58 -1.78 -16.49 -12.77
N LEU A 59 -1.92 -17.07 -11.58
CA LEU A 59 -1.25 -18.31 -11.20
C LEU A 59 -2.11 -19.56 -11.45
N GLY A 60 -3.43 -19.45 -11.56
CA GLY A 60 -4.34 -20.59 -11.55
C GLY A 60 -4.10 -21.61 -12.67
N SER A 61 -3.62 -21.16 -13.84
CA SER A 61 -3.26 -22.02 -14.98
C SER A 61 -1.77 -22.33 -15.07
N MET A 62 -0.94 -21.80 -14.17
CA MET A 62 0.51 -22.01 -14.20
C MET A 62 0.90 -23.33 -13.56
N SER A 63 1.97 -23.93 -14.07
CA SER A 63 2.66 -25.05 -13.42
C SER A 63 3.33 -24.61 -12.11
N LEU A 64 3.64 -25.57 -11.23
CA LEU A 64 4.39 -25.29 -10.00
C LEU A 64 5.72 -24.56 -10.28
N LYS A 65 6.43 -24.98 -11.33
CA LYS A 65 7.69 -24.34 -11.76
C LYS A 65 7.49 -22.84 -12.02
N GLU A 66 6.46 -22.48 -12.77
CA GLU A 66 6.16 -21.09 -13.12
C GLU A 66 5.70 -20.29 -11.90
N LYS A 67 4.82 -20.87 -11.06
CA LYS A 67 4.37 -20.23 -9.81
C LYS A 67 5.55 -19.90 -8.91
N PHE A 68 6.47 -20.86 -8.70
CA PHE A 68 7.68 -20.63 -7.92
C PHE A 68 8.58 -19.57 -8.55
N GLN A 69 8.77 -19.60 -9.87
CA GLN A 69 9.57 -18.59 -10.56
C GLN A 69 9.01 -17.18 -10.33
N VAL A 70 7.69 -17.00 -10.41
CA VAL A 70 7.03 -15.71 -10.17
C VAL A 70 7.26 -15.23 -8.74
N VAL A 71 7.14 -16.11 -7.74
CA VAL A 71 7.38 -15.77 -6.33
C VAL A 71 8.86 -15.45 -6.07
N LEU A 72 9.78 -16.24 -6.61
CA LEU A 72 11.22 -16.06 -6.46
C LEU A 72 11.71 -14.76 -7.11
N ASN A 73 11.18 -14.42 -8.29
CA ASN A 73 11.50 -13.17 -9.00
C ASN A 73 11.12 -11.92 -8.18
N GLN A 74 10.12 -12.04 -7.30
CA GLN A 74 9.66 -10.95 -6.45
C GLN A 74 10.45 -10.82 -5.14
N LYS A 75 11.47 -11.68 -4.92
CA LYS A 75 12.40 -11.63 -3.78
C LYS A 75 11.70 -11.53 -2.42
N GLY A 76 10.57 -12.23 -2.27
CA GLY A 76 9.75 -12.20 -1.05
C GLY A 76 8.90 -10.95 -0.84
N GLN A 77 9.00 -9.93 -1.70
CA GLN A 77 8.13 -8.75 -1.69
C GLN A 77 6.94 -8.94 -2.64
N PHE A 78 6.25 -10.07 -2.52
CA PHE A 78 5.17 -10.40 -3.45
C PHE A 78 4.01 -9.42 -3.29
N LYS A 79 3.74 -8.63 -4.34
CA LYS A 79 2.62 -7.68 -4.38
C LYS A 79 1.59 -8.17 -5.37
N CYS A 80 0.33 -8.26 -4.91
CA CYS A 80 -0.76 -8.59 -5.81
C CYS A 80 -0.89 -7.51 -6.90
N PRO A 81 -0.97 -7.88 -8.18
CA PRO A 81 -0.93 -6.93 -9.29
C PRO A 81 -2.08 -5.93 -9.28
N ASN A 82 -3.27 -6.34 -8.83
CA ASN A 82 -4.42 -5.43 -8.65
C ASN A 82 -4.60 -4.97 -7.20
N GLY A 83 -3.59 -5.16 -6.34
CA GLY A 83 -3.52 -4.66 -4.97
C GLY A 83 -4.82 -4.78 -4.17
N ALA A 84 -4.96 -5.83 -3.35
CA ALA A 84 -5.92 -5.88 -2.24
C ALA A 84 -5.57 -4.90 -1.09
N GLY A 85 -5.05 -3.73 -1.44
CA GLY A 85 -5.00 -2.52 -0.62
C GLY A 85 -5.85 -1.38 -1.20
N SER A 86 -6.40 -1.53 -2.41
CA SER A 86 -7.35 -0.58 -2.98
C SER A 86 -8.78 -1.05 -2.71
N ALA A 87 -9.18 -1.05 -1.44
CA ALA A 87 -10.59 -1.15 -1.10
C ALA A 87 -11.34 0.01 -1.77
N LYS A 88 -12.03 -0.28 -2.89
CA LYS A 88 -13.15 0.54 -3.35
C LYS A 88 -14.22 0.45 -2.24
N ALA A 89 -14.22 1.44 -1.36
CA ALA A 89 -15.21 1.59 -0.31
C ALA A 89 -16.62 1.72 -0.94
N ALA A 90 -17.47 0.72 -0.74
CA ALA A 90 -18.91 0.89 -0.82
C ALA A 90 -19.41 1.51 0.50
N ALA A 91 -20.08 2.65 0.39
CA ALA A 91 -20.80 3.42 1.43
C ALA A 91 -21.81 2.55 2.23
N LYS A 92 -22.26 2.81 3.48
CA LYS A 92 -22.33 3.92 4.49
C LYS A 92 -22.91 3.28 5.81
N PRO A 93 -23.12 3.94 6.99
CA PRO A 93 -23.03 5.37 7.35
C PRO A 93 -22.23 5.78 8.63
N LYS A 94 -21.77 7.06 8.64
CA LYS A 94 -21.42 8.05 9.72
C LYS A 94 -21.23 7.53 11.17
N ALA A 95 -20.23 7.90 11.98
CA ALA A 95 -19.22 8.98 12.04
C ALA A 95 -18.20 8.68 13.21
N PRO A 96 -17.22 9.55 13.55
CA PRO A 96 -16.19 10.24 12.76
C PRO A 96 -14.72 9.97 13.22
N ALA A 97 -13.78 10.30 12.32
CA ALA A 97 -12.37 10.69 12.53
C ALA A 97 -11.29 9.64 12.88
N ILE A 98 -10.37 9.37 11.94
CA ILE A 98 -8.97 9.85 11.98
C ILE A 98 -8.28 9.63 10.61
N ALA A 99 -7.51 10.64 10.22
CA ALA A 99 -6.99 10.90 8.88
C ALA A 99 -5.79 10.02 8.49
N LYS A 100 -5.81 9.48 7.24
CA LYS A 100 -4.59 9.12 6.49
C LYS A 100 -4.68 9.53 5.01
N PRO A 101 -4.46 10.83 4.70
CA PRO A 101 -3.91 11.23 3.40
C PRO A 101 -2.61 12.06 3.52
N LYS A 102 -2.01 12.15 4.71
CA LYS A 102 -0.88 13.07 4.97
C LYS A 102 0.49 12.49 4.60
N ASP A 103 0.68 11.18 4.70
CA ASP A 103 1.99 10.55 4.46
C ASP A 103 2.45 10.61 2.98
N ASP A 104 1.53 10.44 2.03
CA ASP A 104 1.87 10.49 0.59
C ASP A 104 2.29 11.91 0.17
N LYS A 105 1.59 12.93 0.68
CA LYS A 105 1.93 14.34 0.44
C LYS A 105 3.30 14.67 1.04
N LEU A 106 3.59 14.19 2.25
CA LEU A 106 4.87 14.42 2.93
C LEU A 106 6.03 13.77 2.18
N ALA A 107 5.87 12.53 1.71
CA ALA A 107 6.88 11.82 0.93
C ALA A 107 7.22 12.57 -0.38
N LEU A 108 6.19 13.09 -1.05
CA LEU A 108 6.35 13.86 -2.30
C LEU A 108 7.10 15.18 -2.06
N VAL A 109 6.81 15.88 -0.96
CA VAL A 109 7.54 17.10 -0.56
C VAL A 109 9.00 16.77 -0.23
N ILE A 110 9.26 15.71 0.53
CA ILE A 110 10.62 15.28 0.87
C ILE A 110 11.43 14.94 -0.40
N ALA A 111 10.84 14.20 -1.34
CA ALA A 111 11.49 13.86 -2.60
C ALA A 111 11.84 15.11 -3.41
N ASN A 112 10.92 16.09 -3.48
CA ASN A 112 11.19 17.35 -4.16
C ASN A 112 12.28 18.18 -3.48
N LEU A 113 12.30 18.24 -2.15
CA LEU A 113 13.35 18.95 -1.40
C LEU A 113 14.72 18.29 -1.59
N LYS A 114 14.79 16.96 -1.67
CA LYS A 114 16.03 16.23 -1.99
C LYS A 114 16.53 16.52 -3.40
N GLN A 115 15.62 16.53 -4.38
CA GLN A 115 15.96 16.86 -5.77
C GLN A 115 16.53 18.27 -5.93
N ARG A 116 16.09 19.24 -5.11
CA ARG A 116 16.56 20.63 -5.19
C ARG A 116 17.99 20.85 -4.67
N GLY A 117 18.56 19.94 -3.89
CA GLY A 117 19.95 20.05 -3.41
C GLY A 117 20.28 21.40 -2.77
N ASN A 118 21.22 22.16 -3.34
CA ASN A 118 21.63 23.48 -2.82
C ASN A 118 20.59 24.59 -3.02
N SER A 119 19.58 24.36 -3.87
CA SER A 119 18.46 25.27 -4.12
C SER A 119 17.28 25.06 -3.18
N LYS A 120 17.51 24.37 -2.04
CA LYS A 120 16.51 24.19 -0.99
C LYS A 120 16.06 25.56 -0.42
N PRO A 121 14.75 25.80 -0.23
CA PRO A 121 14.23 27.07 0.29
C PRO A 121 14.79 27.41 1.67
N ARG A 122 15.46 28.55 1.84
CA ARG A 122 16.11 28.91 3.12
C ARG A 122 15.21 29.67 4.10
N THR A 123 14.00 30.03 3.66
CA THR A 123 13.01 30.75 4.49
C THR A 123 11.68 30.03 4.50
N LEU A 124 10.92 30.24 5.57
CA LEU A 124 9.61 29.61 5.77
C LEU A 124 8.63 30.01 4.65
N LYS A 125 8.61 31.28 4.24
CA LYS A 125 7.78 31.79 3.14
C LYS A 125 8.09 31.10 1.81
N THR A 126 9.37 30.94 1.49
CA THR A 126 9.79 30.27 0.25
C THR A 126 9.51 28.77 0.30
N LEU A 127 9.63 28.14 1.47
CA LEU A 127 9.26 26.74 1.67
C LEU A 127 7.76 26.55 1.40
N THR A 128 6.90 27.35 2.02
CA THR A 128 5.45 27.27 1.83
C THR A 128 5.06 27.46 0.36
N SER A 129 5.62 28.49 -0.30
CA SER A 129 5.36 28.70 -1.74
C SER A 129 5.83 27.54 -2.61
N SER A 130 6.96 26.91 -2.27
CA SER A 130 7.50 25.76 -2.99
C SER A 130 6.67 24.50 -2.77
N VAL A 131 6.09 24.32 -1.58
CA VAL A 131 5.18 23.20 -1.29
C VAL A 131 3.85 23.41 -2.01
N SER A 132 3.30 24.63 -2.03
CA SER A 132 2.07 24.94 -2.75
C SER A 132 2.16 24.64 -4.25
N SER A 133 3.29 24.93 -4.88
CA SER A 133 3.47 24.69 -6.32
C SER A 133 3.59 23.21 -6.70
N LEU A 134 3.86 22.32 -5.73
CA LEU A 134 3.89 20.87 -5.98
C LEU A 134 2.50 20.26 -6.13
N PHE A 135 1.45 20.98 -5.71
CA PHE A 135 0.07 20.49 -5.75
C PHE A 135 -0.74 21.26 -6.80
N PRO A 136 -0.84 20.76 -8.05
CA PRO A 136 -1.54 21.46 -9.14
C PRO A 136 -3.05 21.62 -8.91
N LYS A 137 -3.64 20.86 -7.98
CA LYS A 137 -5.04 21.00 -7.56
C LYS A 137 -5.24 22.00 -6.41
N GLY A 138 -4.18 22.71 -6.02
CA GLY A 138 -4.17 23.58 -4.85
C GLY A 138 -4.05 22.81 -3.55
N ILE A 139 -3.60 23.51 -2.52
CA ILE A 139 -3.52 23.02 -1.14
C ILE A 139 -3.94 24.15 -0.20
N SER A 140 -4.76 23.82 0.79
CA SER A 140 -5.25 24.79 1.76
C SER A 140 -4.13 25.24 2.71
N GLU A 141 -4.20 26.48 3.22
CA GLU A 141 -3.19 27.02 4.15
C GLU A 141 -3.05 26.19 5.43
N ALA A 142 -4.15 25.63 5.94
CA ALA A 142 -4.14 24.72 7.09
C ALA A 142 -3.36 23.42 6.80
N ASP A 143 -3.46 22.89 5.58
CA ASP A 143 -2.75 21.69 5.15
C ASP A 143 -1.26 21.97 4.91
N LEU A 144 -0.93 23.16 4.41
CA LEU A 144 0.47 23.62 4.27
C LEU A 144 1.14 23.75 5.64
N ALA A 145 0.48 24.40 6.60
CA ALA A 145 0.98 24.54 7.96
C ALA A 145 1.18 23.16 8.61
N ALA A 146 0.23 22.24 8.43
CA ALA A 146 0.33 20.88 8.94
C ALA A 146 1.51 20.10 8.31
N LEU A 147 1.76 20.24 7.01
CA LEU A 147 2.89 19.60 6.33
C LEU A 147 4.23 20.13 6.84
N VAL A 148 4.35 21.45 7.04
CA VAL A 148 5.57 22.06 7.60
C VAL A 148 5.81 21.58 9.03
N GLN A 149 4.75 21.47 9.85
CA GLN A 149 4.86 20.91 11.20
C GLN A 149 5.28 19.43 11.17
N GLN A 150 4.77 18.63 10.23
CA GLN A 150 5.18 17.23 10.09
C GLN A 150 6.64 17.09 9.63
N LEU A 151 7.13 17.98 8.77
CA LEU A 151 8.56 18.02 8.40
C LEU A 151 9.46 18.35 9.60
N GLN A 152 8.98 19.17 10.53
CA GLN A 152 9.67 19.46 11.79
C GLN A 152 9.63 18.28 12.76
N SER A 153 8.45 17.68 12.97
CA SER A 153 8.29 16.55 13.89
C SER A 153 9.05 15.31 13.44
N THR A 154 9.28 15.15 12.13
CA THR A 154 10.10 14.06 11.57
C THR A 154 11.60 14.36 11.58
N GLY A 155 12.02 15.51 12.12
CA GLY A 155 13.43 15.91 12.25
C GLY A 155 14.12 16.18 10.91
N LYS A 156 13.36 16.32 9.82
CA LYS A 156 13.90 16.54 8.47
C LYS A 156 14.15 18.01 8.18
N VAL A 157 13.40 18.89 8.84
CA VAL A 157 13.48 20.34 8.69
C VAL A 157 13.47 20.98 10.07
N THR A 158 14.38 21.91 10.32
CA THR A 158 14.38 22.74 11.52
C THR A 158 14.01 24.16 11.12
N VAL A 159 13.04 24.76 11.81
CA VAL A 159 12.63 26.14 11.56
C VAL A 159 13.00 26.99 12.77
N GLU A 160 13.90 27.94 12.57
CA GLU A 160 14.32 28.90 13.59
C GLU A 160 13.87 30.31 13.15
N GLY A 161 12.75 30.76 13.71
CA GLY A 161 12.08 32.00 13.32
C GLY A 161 11.67 31.98 11.84
N SER A 162 12.41 32.74 11.02
CA SER A 162 12.17 32.83 9.56
C SER A 162 13.09 31.93 8.73
N LYS A 163 14.12 31.33 9.35
CA LYS A 163 15.13 30.51 8.66
C LYS A 163 14.76 29.02 8.72
N VAL A 164 15.06 28.33 7.63
CA VAL A 164 14.78 26.90 7.47
C VAL A 164 16.09 26.15 7.18
N THR A 165 16.38 25.17 8.01
CA THR A 165 17.56 24.29 7.92
C THR A 165 17.10 22.86 7.65
N TYR A 166 17.86 22.08 6.88
CA TYR A 166 17.44 20.75 6.42
C TYR A 166 18.42 19.68 6.90
N ALA A 167 17.88 18.60 7.46
CA ALA A 167 18.59 17.37 7.83
C ALA A 167 18.13 16.20 6.92
N LEU A 168 18.10 16.47 5.61
CA LEU A 168 17.55 15.61 4.55
C LEU A 168 18.61 15.00 3.64
#